data_AF-D5K281-F1
#
_entry.id   AF-D5K281-F1
#
_cell.length_a   1.000
_cell.length_b   1.000
_cell.length_c   1.000
_cell.angle_alpha   90.00
_cell.angle_beta   90.00
_cell.angle_gamma   90.00
#
_symmetry.space_group_name_H-M   'P 1'
#
loop_
_entity.id
_entity.type
_entity.pdbx_description
1 polymer ?
#
loop_
_entity_poly.entity_id
_entity_poly.type
_entity_poly.pdbx_seq_one_letter_code
_entity_poly.pdbx_strand_id
1 'polypeptide(L)'
;RLMSPCSASTITTFLDNGHGECLMDEPQRLIQLPSDLPGALYSASRQCELTFGQGSRHCPDAASTCTTLWCTGTSGGLLMCQTKHFPWADGTSCGEGKWCVNGQCLNQTNREHFDTPVHGSWGPWGPWGDCSRTCGGGVQYTMRKCDNPVPKNGGRYCEGKRVRYRSCNIEDCPKNSGKTFRLEQCEAHNEFSKASFGSRPAVEWIPKYAGVSPKDRCKLICQAKGTGYFFVLQPKVVDGTPCSPDSTSVCVQGQCVKAGCDRIIDSKKKFDKCGVCGGNGSTCKKISGSVTSARPGYHDIVTIPTGATNVKVKQRTQRGSRNNGSFLAIKAADGTYILNGNFTLSTLEQDITHKGTALRYSGSSAALERTRSFSPLMEPLTIQVLMVGSALRPKIKHTYFVKKKKESFNAIPTFSEWVIEEWGECSKSCGLGVQRRLVECRDINGQPASECAKEVKPASTRPCVNLPCPRWQLGDWSPCSKTCGKGYKKRTLQCLSHDGGVLSHESCDPLKKPKHYIDFCTTAECS
;
A
#
# COMPACT_ATOMS: atom_id res chain seq x y z
N ARG A 1 -24.64 -15.35 -39.07
CA ARG A 1 -25.30 -14.64 -37.94
C ARG A 1 -24.29 -13.67 -37.33
N LEU A 2 -24.63 -12.39 -37.23
CA LEU A 2 -23.78 -11.38 -36.61
C LEU A 2 -23.80 -11.53 -35.09
N MET A 3 -22.65 -11.32 -34.45
CA MET A 3 -22.52 -11.28 -32.99
C MET A 3 -23.40 -10.15 -32.44
N SER A 4 -24.17 -10.40 -31.37
CA SER A 4 -25.01 -9.33 -30.78
C SER A 4 -24.14 -8.17 -30.28
N PRO A 5 -24.65 -6.93 -30.26
CA PRO A 5 -23.91 -5.79 -29.70
C PRO A 5 -23.43 -6.03 -28.26
N CYS A 6 -24.24 -6.74 -27.44
CA CYS A 6 -23.89 -7.10 -26.08
C CYS A 6 -22.73 -8.11 -26.04
N SER A 7 -22.81 -9.18 -26.83
CA SER A 7 -21.74 -10.18 -26.93
C SER A 7 -20.43 -9.54 -27.41
N ALA A 8 -20.51 -8.66 -28.41
CA ALA A 8 -19.38 -7.88 -28.90
C ALA A 8 -18.78 -7.00 -27.82
N SER A 9 -19.60 -6.25 -27.08
CA SER A 9 -19.14 -5.40 -25.98
C SER A 9 -18.46 -6.22 -24.89
N THR A 10 -19.08 -7.30 -24.42
CA THR A 10 -18.55 -8.13 -23.32
C THR A 10 -17.19 -8.74 -23.68
N ILE A 11 -17.07 -9.34 -24.86
CA ILE A 11 -15.80 -9.93 -25.32
C ILE A 11 -14.74 -8.85 -25.49
N THR A 12 -15.11 -7.72 -26.08
CA THR A 12 -14.18 -6.60 -26.30
C THR A 12 -13.66 -6.07 -24.97
N THR A 13 -14.53 -5.84 -23.99
CA THR A 13 -14.13 -5.39 -22.64
C THR A 13 -13.24 -6.42 -21.95
N PHE A 14 -13.54 -7.71 -22.07
CA PHE A 14 -12.71 -8.77 -21.51
C PHE A 14 -11.29 -8.75 -22.10
N LEU A 15 -11.16 -8.66 -23.42
CA LEU A 15 -9.88 -8.60 -24.11
C LEU A 15 -9.12 -7.30 -23.80
N ASP A 16 -9.82 -6.16 -23.78
CA ASP A 16 -9.24 -4.84 -23.46
C ASP A 16 -8.67 -4.76 -22.04
N ASN A 17 -9.22 -5.55 -21.12
CA ASN A 17 -8.71 -5.67 -19.75
C ASN A 17 -7.46 -6.58 -19.65
N GLY A 18 -6.96 -7.08 -20.79
CA GLY A 18 -5.75 -7.88 -20.90
C GLY A 18 -5.94 -9.36 -20.55
N HIS A 19 -7.18 -9.86 -20.55
CA HIS A 19 -7.45 -11.28 -20.26
C HIS A 19 -7.21 -12.21 -21.47
N GLY A 20 -6.85 -11.67 -22.63
CA GLY A 20 -6.63 -12.43 -23.88
C GLY A 20 -5.17 -12.55 -24.32
N GLU A 21 -4.21 -12.39 -23.41
CA GLU A 21 -2.77 -12.35 -23.77
C GLU A 21 -2.29 -13.62 -24.51
N CYS A 22 -2.86 -14.79 -24.20
CA CYS A 22 -2.56 -16.07 -24.85
C CYS A 22 -3.18 -16.24 -26.25
N LEU A 23 -3.84 -15.21 -26.79
CA LEU A 23 -4.40 -15.21 -28.15
C LEU A 23 -3.57 -14.32 -29.09
N MET A 24 -2.50 -13.71 -28.58
CA MET A 24 -1.70 -12.72 -29.31
C MET A 24 -0.47 -13.34 -29.99
N ASP A 25 -0.10 -14.58 -29.65
CA ASP A 25 0.99 -15.30 -30.28
C ASP A 25 0.55 -15.96 -31.60
N GLU A 26 1.45 -15.97 -32.58
CA GLU A 26 1.21 -16.68 -33.82
C GLU A 26 1.28 -18.20 -33.59
N PRO A 27 0.35 -18.99 -34.17
CA PRO A 27 0.39 -20.44 -34.03
C PRO A 27 1.67 -21.00 -34.66
N GLN A 28 2.36 -21.87 -33.93
CA GLN A 28 3.63 -22.48 -34.38
C GLN A 28 3.49 -23.30 -35.69
N ARG A 29 2.28 -23.78 -35.98
CA ARG A 29 1.96 -24.49 -37.22
C ARG A 29 0.62 -23.98 -37.75
N LEU A 30 0.66 -23.41 -38.94
CA LEU A 30 -0.54 -23.01 -39.67
C LEU A 30 -1.31 -24.26 -40.10
N ILE A 31 -2.52 -24.40 -39.60
CA ILE A 31 -3.47 -25.40 -40.10
C ILE A 31 -4.04 -24.83 -41.41
N GLN A 32 -3.82 -25.53 -42.52
CA GLN A 32 -4.47 -25.18 -43.78
C GLN A 32 -5.96 -25.51 -43.69
N LEU A 33 -6.79 -24.48 -43.68
CA LEU A 33 -8.24 -24.62 -43.76
C LEU A 33 -8.64 -24.84 -45.22
N PRO A 34 -9.72 -25.61 -45.50
CA PRO A 34 -10.25 -25.74 -46.84
C PRO A 34 -10.60 -24.37 -47.42
N SER A 35 -10.10 -24.07 -48.62
CA SER A 35 -10.36 -22.80 -49.33
C SER A 35 -11.76 -22.73 -49.94
N ASP A 36 -12.37 -23.89 -50.16
CA ASP A 36 -13.67 -23.99 -50.81
C ASP A 36 -14.80 -23.72 -49.80
N LEU A 37 -15.79 -22.94 -50.24
CA LEU A 37 -16.98 -22.68 -49.44
C LEU A 37 -17.75 -23.99 -49.20
N PRO A 38 -18.40 -24.19 -48.04
CA PRO A 38 -19.01 -25.47 -47.69
C PRO A 38 -20.02 -25.99 -48.74
N GLY A 39 -20.77 -25.10 -49.37
CA GLY A 39 -21.75 -25.43 -50.40
C GLY A 39 -21.18 -25.96 -51.72
N ALA A 40 -19.88 -25.79 -51.96
CA ALA A 40 -19.17 -26.43 -53.07
C ALA A 40 -18.93 -27.94 -52.81
N LEU A 41 -18.74 -28.30 -51.53
CA LEU A 41 -18.57 -29.69 -51.10
C LEU A 41 -19.92 -30.36 -50.78
N TYR A 42 -20.89 -29.58 -50.29
CA TYR A 42 -22.20 -30.05 -49.87
C TYR A 42 -23.29 -29.41 -50.73
N SER A 43 -23.76 -30.14 -51.75
CA SER A 43 -24.90 -29.71 -52.57
C SER A 43 -26.18 -29.53 -51.74
N ALA A 44 -27.19 -28.83 -52.28
CA ALA A 44 -28.48 -28.63 -51.59
C ALA A 44 -29.13 -29.96 -51.16
N SER A 45 -29.09 -30.99 -52.01
CA SER A 45 -29.58 -32.33 -51.67
C SER A 45 -28.75 -32.98 -50.57
N ARG A 46 -27.41 -32.82 -50.58
CA ARG A 46 -26.56 -33.36 -49.52
C ARG A 46 -26.81 -32.68 -48.18
N GLN A 47 -27.07 -31.37 -48.18
CA GLN A 47 -27.48 -30.62 -46.98
C GLN A 47 -28.83 -31.12 -46.43
N CYS A 48 -29.78 -31.48 -47.31
CA CYS A 48 -31.04 -32.11 -46.92
C CYS A 48 -30.84 -33.47 -46.26
N GLU A 49 -30.00 -34.33 -46.85
CA GLU A 49 -29.66 -35.64 -46.26
C GLU A 49 -29.06 -35.50 -44.86
N LEU A 50 -28.14 -34.55 -44.67
CA LEU A 50 -27.49 -34.29 -43.38
C LEU A 50 -28.47 -33.74 -42.33
N THR A 51 -29.51 -33.02 -42.75
CA THR A 51 -30.43 -32.35 -41.83
C THR A 51 -31.66 -33.18 -41.46
N PHE A 52 -32.17 -33.95 -42.43
CA PHE A 52 -33.45 -34.68 -42.32
C PHE A 52 -33.30 -36.19 -42.51
N GLY A 53 -32.09 -36.69 -42.77
CA GLY A 53 -31.79 -38.12 -42.87
C GLY A 53 -31.60 -38.61 -44.30
N GLN A 54 -31.07 -39.82 -44.42
CA GLN A 54 -30.70 -40.44 -45.69
C GLN A 54 -31.93 -40.56 -46.62
N GLY A 55 -31.78 -40.11 -47.87
CA GLY A 55 -32.86 -40.11 -48.87
C GLY A 55 -33.68 -38.81 -48.94
N SER A 56 -33.47 -37.84 -48.04
CA SER A 56 -34.03 -36.50 -48.16
C SER A 56 -33.35 -35.71 -49.28
N ARG A 57 -34.12 -35.11 -50.19
CA ARG A 57 -33.64 -34.37 -51.36
C ARG A 57 -34.11 -32.92 -51.32
N HIS A 58 -33.45 -32.05 -52.08
CA HIS A 58 -33.88 -30.67 -52.21
C HIS A 58 -35.24 -30.54 -52.90
N CYS A 59 -36.14 -29.77 -52.30
CA CYS A 59 -37.40 -29.36 -52.92
C CYS A 59 -37.21 -28.04 -53.69
N PRO A 60 -37.47 -27.98 -55.00
CA PRO A 60 -37.34 -26.74 -55.77
C PRO A 60 -38.37 -25.71 -55.30
N ASP A 61 -37.91 -24.63 -54.67
CA ASP A 61 -38.70 -23.43 -54.41
C ASP A 61 -37.90 -22.21 -54.87
N ALA A 62 -38.35 -21.59 -55.96
CA ALA A 62 -37.69 -20.41 -56.52
C ALA A 62 -37.76 -19.21 -55.57
N ALA A 63 -38.79 -19.11 -54.73
CA ALA A 63 -38.99 -17.97 -53.83
C ALA A 63 -38.00 -17.95 -52.66
N SER A 64 -37.45 -19.12 -52.28
CA SER A 64 -36.58 -19.27 -51.12
C SER A 64 -35.12 -19.61 -51.48
N THR A 65 -34.75 -19.42 -52.73
CA THR A 65 -33.40 -19.74 -53.23
C THR A 65 -32.34 -19.02 -52.39
N CYS A 66 -31.37 -19.78 -51.86
CA CYS A 66 -30.32 -19.35 -50.91
C CYS A 66 -30.79 -18.90 -49.52
N THR A 67 -32.05 -18.51 -49.33
CA THR A 67 -32.55 -17.98 -48.05
C THR A 67 -33.10 -19.06 -47.12
N THR A 68 -33.77 -20.08 -47.65
CA THR A 68 -34.31 -21.20 -46.86
C THR A 68 -34.20 -22.49 -47.64
N LEU A 69 -33.56 -23.51 -47.03
CA LEU A 69 -33.45 -24.84 -47.62
C LEU A 69 -34.72 -25.65 -47.34
N TRP A 70 -35.41 -26.07 -48.40
CA TRP A 70 -36.54 -26.98 -48.34
C TRP A 70 -36.12 -28.38 -48.78
N CYS A 71 -36.54 -29.38 -48.00
CA CYS A 71 -36.12 -30.75 -48.16
C CYS A 71 -37.31 -31.69 -48.14
N THR A 72 -37.25 -32.79 -48.90
CA THR A 72 -38.29 -33.81 -48.87
C THR A 72 -38.32 -34.51 -47.52
N GLY A 73 -39.52 -34.79 -47.04
CA GLY A 73 -39.79 -35.49 -45.80
C GLY A 73 -41.10 -36.25 -45.87
N THR A 74 -41.36 -37.03 -44.82
CA THR A 74 -42.57 -37.82 -44.71
C THR A 74 -43.29 -37.43 -43.42
N SER A 75 -44.55 -37.02 -43.51
CA SER A 75 -45.43 -36.86 -42.35
C SER A 75 -46.76 -37.54 -42.61
N GLY A 76 -47.18 -38.41 -41.70
CA GLY A 76 -48.38 -39.21 -41.86
C GLY A 76 -48.37 -40.13 -43.11
N GLY A 77 -47.19 -40.50 -43.62
CA GLY A 77 -47.05 -41.32 -44.84
C GLY A 77 -47.08 -40.54 -46.16
N LEU A 78 -47.37 -39.23 -46.14
CA LEU A 78 -47.33 -38.38 -47.34
C LEU A 78 -45.96 -37.71 -47.49
N LEU A 79 -45.47 -37.69 -48.73
CA LEU A 79 -44.26 -36.95 -49.11
C LEU A 79 -44.58 -35.44 -49.13
N MET A 80 -43.83 -34.66 -48.37
CA MET A 80 -43.98 -33.21 -48.30
C MET A 80 -42.62 -32.51 -48.22
N CYS A 81 -42.60 -31.20 -48.48
CA CYS A 81 -41.43 -30.38 -48.27
C CYS A 81 -41.43 -29.80 -46.85
N GLN A 82 -40.31 -29.96 -46.14
CA GLN A 82 -40.10 -29.48 -44.78
C GLN A 82 -38.82 -28.65 -44.69
N THR A 83 -38.73 -27.77 -43.69
CA THR A 83 -37.57 -26.90 -43.47
C THR A 83 -37.36 -26.65 -41.97
N LYS A 84 -36.11 -26.32 -41.58
CA LYS A 84 -35.78 -25.75 -40.26
C LYS A 84 -35.39 -24.27 -40.35
N HIS A 85 -35.75 -23.58 -41.44
CA HIS A 85 -35.49 -22.15 -41.68
C HIS A 85 -34.00 -21.75 -41.66
N PHE A 86 -33.12 -22.63 -42.16
CA PHE A 86 -31.70 -22.31 -42.35
C PHE A 86 -31.43 -22.00 -43.84
N PRO A 87 -30.52 -21.04 -44.12
CA PRO A 87 -30.13 -20.72 -45.48
C PRO A 87 -29.32 -21.87 -46.10
N TRP A 88 -29.18 -21.84 -47.42
CA TRP A 88 -28.32 -22.78 -48.13
C TRP A 88 -26.87 -22.44 -47.77
N ALA A 89 -25.99 -23.45 -47.71
CA ALA A 89 -24.58 -23.22 -47.44
C ALA A 89 -23.96 -22.30 -48.51
N ASP A 90 -23.06 -21.41 -48.08
CA ASP A 90 -22.33 -20.54 -49.01
C ASP A 90 -21.55 -21.40 -50.01
N GLY A 91 -21.58 -21.06 -51.30
CA GLY A 91 -21.01 -21.83 -52.40
C GLY A 91 -21.98 -22.83 -53.05
N THR A 92 -23.18 -23.05 -52.52
CA THR A 92 -24.16 -23.94 -53.16
C THR A 92 -24.68 -23.33 -54.45
N SER A 93 -24.70 -24.12 -55.53
CA SER A 93 -25.25 -23.69 -56.82
C SER A 93 -26.75 -23.36 -56.71
N CYS A 94 -27.13 -22.18 -57.19
CA CYS A 94 -28.51 -21.67 -57.15
C CYS A 94 -29.05 -21.31 -58.54
N GLY A 95 -28.28 -21.59 -59.59
CA GLY A 95 -28.62 -21.33 -60.99
C GLY A 95 -27.40 -21.50 -61.88
N GLU A 96 -27.59 -21.40 -63.20
CA GLU A 96 -26.50 -21.49 -64.16
C GLU A 96 -25.49 -20.35 -63.94
N GLY A 97 -24.25 -20.70 -63.60
CA GLY A 97 -23.19 -19.74 -63.25
C GLY A 97 -23.44 -18.93 -61.97
N LYS A 98 -24.33 -19.38 -61.07
CA LYS A 98 -24.71 -18.68 -59.84
C LYS A 98 -24.59 -19.55 -58.58
N TRP A 99 -24.26 -18.93 -57.46
CA TRP A 99 -24.17 -19.60 -56.15
C TRP A 99 -24.62 -18.72 -54.99
N CYS A 100 -24.95 -19.39 -53.88
CA CYS A 100 -25.37 -18.74 -52.65
C CYS A 100 -24.18 -18.14 -51.88
N VAL A 101 -24.26 -16.88 -51.46
CA VAL A 101 -23.34 -16.26 -50.49
C VAL A 101 -24.15 -15.34 -49.58
N ASN A 102 -24.02 -15.51 -48.25
CA ASN A 102 -24.78 -14.76 -47.25
C ASN A 102 -26.30 -14.78 -47.50
N GLY A 103 -26.81 -15.90 -48.03
CA GLY A 103 -28.24 -16.08 -48.34
C GLY A 103 -28.73 -15.42 -49.64
N GLN A 104 -27.83 -14.91 -50.49
CA GLN A 104 -28.18 -14.33 -51.80
C GLN A 104 -27.62 -15.17 -52.96
N CYS A 105 -28.37 -15.30 -54.06
CA CYS A 105 -27.93 -15.99 -55.27
C CYS A 105 -27.18 -15.03 -56.20
N LEU A 106 -25.86 -15.18 -56.32
CA LEU A 106 -24.97 -14.25 -57.03
C LEU A 106 -24.31 -14.90 -58.25
N ASN A 107 -24.00 -14.09 -59.28
CA ASN A 107 -23.26 -14.51 -60.47
C ASN A 107 -21.77 -14.73 -60.19
N GLN A 108 -21.16 -15.63 -60.97
CA GLN A 108 -19.74 -15.99 -60.93
C GLN A 108 -18.76 -14.81 -61.05
N THR A 109 -19.11 -13.77 -61.80
CA THR A 109 -18.27 -12.57 -61.98
C THR A 109 -18.27 -11.63 -60.76
N ASN A 110 -19.27 -11.69 -59.88
CA ASN A 110 -19.31 -10.89 -58.65
C ASN A 110 -18.48 -11.51 -57.52
N ARG A 111 -17.92 -12.71 -57.73
CA ARG A 111 -17.10 -13.44 -56.75
C ARG A 111 -15.91 -12.63 -56.29
N GLU A 112 -15.19 -11.97 -57.19
CA GLU A 112 -14.01 -11.17 -56.83
C GLU A 112 -14.35 -10.06 -55.83
N HIS A 113 -15.53 -9.45 -55.89
CA HIS A 113 -15.94 -8.40 -54.95
C HIS A 113 -16.27 -8.94 -53.54
N PHE A 114 -16.77 -10.18 -53.44
CA PHE A 114 -17.10 -10.84 -52.17
C PHE A 114 -15.94 -11.68 -51.61
N ASP A 115 -14.96 -12.03 -52.44
CA ASP A 115 -13.74 -12.73 -52.04
C ASP A 115 -12.60 -11.76 -51.72
N THR A 116 -12.60 -10.52 -52.24
CA THR A 116 -11.54 -9.54 -51.95
C THR A 116 -11.61 -9.13 -50.47
N PRO A 117 -10.60 -9.50 -49.66
CA PRO A 117 -10.61 -9.16 -48.24
C PRO A 117 -10.42 -7.66 -48.05
N VAL A 118 -11.34 -7.01 -47.35
CA VAL A 118 -11.16 -5.62 -46.93
C VAL A 118 -10.62 -5.65 -45.51
N HIS A 119 -9.34 -5.34 -45.36
CA HIS A 119 -8.72 -5.22 -44.04
C HIS A 119 -9.27 -4.00 -43.29
N GLY A 120 -9.60 -4.18 -42.02
CA GLY A 120 -10.04 -3.10 -41.17
C GLY A 120 -8.91 -2.13 -40.86
N SER A 121 -9.25 -0.84 -40.79
CA SER A 121 -8.34 0.16 -40.22
C SER A 121 -9.05 1.04 -39.20
N TRP A 122 -8.27 1.53 -38.25
CA TRP A 122 -8.77 2.27 -37.10
C TRP A 122 -9.34 3.62 -37.53
N GLY A 123 -10.56 3.89 -37.11
CA GLY A 123 -11.16 5.23 -37.14
C GLY A 123 -10.46 6.20 -36.19
N PRO A 124 -10.87 7.49 -36.21
CA PRO A 124 -10.34 8.49 -35.31
C PRO A 124 -10.65 8.14 -33.85
N TRP A 125 -9.82 8.66 -32.95
CA TRP A 125 -10.10 8.58 -31.52
C TRP A 125 -11.29 9.44 -31.15
N GLY A 126 -12.20 8.88 -30.34
CA GLY A 126 -13.31 9.63 -29.77
C GLY A 126 -12.86 10.69 -28.74
N PRO A 127 -13.81 11.46 -28.20
CA PRO A 127 -13.54 12.36 -27.09
C PRO A 127 -13.06 11.58 -25.86
N TRP A 128 -12.36 12.28 -24.96
CA TRP A 128 -11.98 11.72 -23.67
C TRP A 128 -13.21 11.66 -22.76
N GLY A 129 -13.40 10.53 -22.09
CA GLY A 129 -14.44 10.38 -21.07
C GLY A 129 -14.13 11.16 -19.79
N ASP A 130 -14.98 10.99 -18.78
CA ASP A 130 -14.81 11.65 -17.49
C ASP A 130 -13.56 11.18 -16.75
N CYS A 131 -13.00 12.08 -15.94
CA CYS A 131 -11.85 11.75 -15.12
C CYS A 131 -12.28 10.90 -13.93
N SER A 132 -11.60 9.78 -13.71
CA SER A 132 -11.90 8.87 -12.59
C SER A 132 -11.75 9.50 -11.19
N ARG A 133 -11.04 10.64 -11.09
CA ARG A 133 -10.78 11.35 -9.83
C ARG A 133 -10.86 12.85 -10.04
N THR A 134 -11.30 13.58 -9.02
CA THR A 134 -11.38 15.06 -9.06
C THR A 134 -10.06 15.75 -8.71
N CYS A 135 -9.14 15.04 -8.04
CA CYS A 135 -7.82 15.52 -7.66
C CYS A 135 -6.85 14.34 -7.46
N GLY A 136 -5.57 14.66 -7.32
CA GLY A 136 -4.52 13.73 -6.93
C GLY A 136 -4.09 12.75 -8.02
N GLY A 137 -4.44 13.03 -9.29
CA GLY A 137 -4.15 12.21 -10.46
C GLY A 137 -5.17 11.12 -10.71
N GLY A 138 -6.17 11.41 -11.54
CA GLY A 138 -7.11 10.44 -12.11
C GLY A 138 -6.70 9.96 -13.50
N VAL A 139 -7.55 9.13 -14.09
CA VAL A 139 -7.38 8.57 -15.43
C VAL A 139 -8.63 8.82 -16.25
N GLN A 140 -8.43 9.25 -17.49
CA GLN A 140 -9.45 9.29 -18.54
C GLN A 140 -9.09 8.26 -19.60
N TYR A 141 -10.11 7.75 -20.28
CA TYR A 141 -9.94 6.90 -21.44
C TYR A 141 -10.66 7.48 -22.65
N THR A 142 -10.21 7.06 -23.83
CA THR A 142 -10.94 7.23 -25.08
C THR A 142 -10.76 5.98 -25.93
N MET A 143 -11.72 5.77 -26.82
CA MET A 143 -11.82 4.59 -27.66
C MET A 143 -11.90 5.00 -29.13
N ARG A 144 -11.49 4.09 -30.00
CA ARG A 144 -11.67 4.18 -31.45
C ARG A 144 -12.31 2.90 -31.97
N LYS A 145 -13.02 3.01 -33.09
CA LYS A 145 -13.68 1.88 -33.75
C LYS A 145 -12.84 1.40 -34.94
N CYS A 146 -12.99 0.14 -35.30
CA CYS A 146 -12.37 -0.45 -36.48
C CYS A 146 -13.33 -0.27 -37.67
N ASP A 147 -13.46 0.96 -38.14
CA ASP A 147 -14.49 1.37 -39.09
C ASP A 147 -13.98 2.23 -40.26
N ASN A 148 -12.67 2.41 -40.39
CA ASN A 148 -12.07 3.23 -41.44
C ASN A 148 -10.97 2.48 -42.22
N PRO A 149 -11.32 1.46 -43.04
CA PRO A 149 -12.68 0.94 -43.29
C PRO A 149 -13.08 -0.17 -42.31
N VAL A 150 -14.36 -0.55 -42.30
CA VAL A 150 -14.85 -1.74 -41.57
C VAL A 150 -14.33 -3.01 -42.28
N PRO A 151 -13.74 -3.98 -41.56
CA PRO A 151 -13.29 -5.23 -42.17
C PRO A 151 -14.45 -6.01 -42.82
N LYS A 152 -14.24 -6.52 -44.03
CA LYS A 152 -15.21 -7.33 -44.80
C LYS A 152 -14.52 -8.50 -45.49
N ASN A 153 -15.30 -9.50 -45.91
CA ASN A 153 -14.84 -10.60 -46.78
C ASN A 153 -13.61 -11.35 -46.24
N GLY A 154 -13.60 -11.70 -44.95
CA GLY A 154 -12.44 -12.36 -44.33
C GLY A 154 -11.22 -11.46 -44.12
N GLY A 155 -11.34 -10.15 -44.35
CA GLY A 155 -10.29 -9.19 -44.06
C GLY A 155 -9.94 -9.12 -42.57
N ARG A 156 -8.63 -9.07 -42.28
CA ARG A 156 -8.07 -8.87 -40.93
C ARG A 156 -8.76 -7.74 -40.16
N TYR A 157 -9.03 -7.99 -38.88
CA TYR A 157 -9.44 -6.96 -37.94
C TYR A 157 -8.29 -5.98 -37.66
N CYS A 158 -8.62 -4.80 -37.13
CA CYS A 158 -7.61 -3.79 -36.82
C CYS A 158 -6.63 -4.24 -35.73
N GLU A 159 -5.33 -4.08 -36.00
CA GLU A 159 -4.26 -4.42 -35.06
C GLU A 159 -3.85 -3.21 -34.20
N GLY A 160 -3.57 -3.46 -32.92
CA GLY A 160 -3.15 -2.45 -31.96
C GLY A 160 -4.23 -2.02 -30.97
N LYS A 161 -3.94 -0.98 -30.18
CA LYS A 161 -4.79 -0.58 -29.04
C LYS A 161 -6.07 0.12 -29.51
N ARG A 162 -7.24 -0.36 -29.05
CA ARG A 162 -8.54 0.28 -29.28
C ARG A 162 -8.94 1.29 -28.20
N VAL A 163 -8.35 1.16 -27.01
CA VAL A 163 -8.49 2.09 -25.88
C VAL A 163 -7.14 2.74 -25.60
N ARG A 164 -7.13 4.05 -25.33
CA ARG A 164 -5.97 4.76 -24.79
C ARG A 164 -6.35 5.50 -23.52
N TYR A 165 -5.38 5.65 -22.63
CA TYR A 165 -5.54 6.26 -21.33
C TYR A 165 -4.65 7.50 -21.20
N ARG A 166 -5.07 8.47 -20.41
CA ARG A 166 -4.24 9.60 -20.00
C ARG A 166 -4.53 10.01 -18.56
N SER A 167 -3.58 10.68 -17.94
CA SER A 167 -3.78 11.30 -16.63
C SER A 167 -4.64 12.57 -16.74
N CYS A 168 -5.38 12.85 -15.68
CA CYS A 168 -6.21 14.04 -15.52
C CYS A 168 -6.20 14.48 -14.04
N ASN A 169 -6.57 15.72 -13.75
CA ASN A 169 -6.71 16.26 -12.39
C ASN A 169 -5.51 15.94 -11.48
N ILE A 170 -4.29 16.27 -11.96
CA ILE A 170 -3.01 15.87 -11.35
C ILE A 170 -2.66 16.65 -10.07
N GLU A 171 -3.34 17.77 -9.83
CA GLU A 171 -3.13 18.63 -8.67
C GLU A 171 -3.37 17.89 -7.34
N ASP A 172 -2.66 18.29 -6.29
CA ASP A 172 -2.83 17.70 -4.97
C ASP A 172 -4.26 17.84 -4.44
N CYS A 173 -4.75 16.78 -3.80
CA CYS A 173 -6.02 16.84 -3.09
C CYS A 173 -5.89 17.73 -1.84
N PRO A 174 -6.98 18.44 -1.45
CA PRO A 174 -7.02 19.20 -0.20
C PRO A 174 -6.63 18.34 1.00
N LYS A 175 -5.81 18.87 1.91
CA LYS A 175 -5.22 18.12 3.06
C LYS A 175 -6.22 17.78 4.19
N ASN A 176 -7.52 17.81 3.95
CA ASN A 176 -8.52 17.81 5.02
C ASN A 176 -8.69 16.45 5.73
N SER A 177 -8.26 15.33 5.15
CA SER A 177 -8.44 14.00 5.79
C SER A 177 -7.13 13.31 6.22
N GLY A 178 -5.98 13.64 5.62
CA GLY A 178 -4.72 12.91 5.83
C GLY A 178 -4.76 11.44 5.40
N LYS A 179 -5.83 11.01 4.71
CA LYS A 179 -6.06 9.64 4.25
C LYS A 179 -5.54 9.45 2.83
N THR A 180 -5.17 8.21 2.50
CA THR A 180 -4.86 7.85 1.12
C THR A 180 -6.13 7.46 0.38
N PHE A 181 -6.19 7.70 -0.92
CA PHE A 181 -7.36 7.36 -1.74
C PHE A 181 -7.71 5.85 -1.72
N ARG A 182 -6.72 4.98 -1.51
CA ARG A 182 -6.96 3.54 -1.35
C ARG A 182 -7.52 3.19 0.02
N LEU A 183 -7.15 3.94 1.06
CA LEU A 183 -7.74 3.80 2.40
C LEU A 183 -9.21 4.18 2.36
N GLU A 184 -9.57 5.28 1.68
CA GLU A 184 -10.97 5.69 1.50
C GLU A 184 -11.80 4.59 0.81
N GLN A 185 -11.26 3.94 -0.21
CA GLN A 185 -11.91 2.80 -0.87
C GLN A 185 -12.12 1.59 0.06
N CYS A 186 -11.14 1.27 0.94
CA CYS A 186 -11.33 0.22 1.94
C CYS A 186 -12.36 0.62 3.00
N GLU A 187 -12.31 1.85 3.51
CA GLU A 187 -13.20 2.35 4.55
C GLU A 187 -14.66 2.42 4.10
N ALA A 188 -14.92 2.63 2.80
CA ALA A 188 -16.26 2.55 2.23
C ALA A 188 -16.95 1.19 2.48
N HIS A 189 -16.19 0.14 2.77
CA HIS A 189 -16.70 -1.18 3.12
C HIS A 189 -16.81 -1.43 4.64
N ASN A 190 -16.44 -0.47 5.49
CA ASN A 190 -16.63 -0.58 6.93
C ASN A 190 -18.13 -0.61 7.29
N GLU A 191 -18.97 0.12 6.56
CA GLU A 191 -20.42 0.19 6.82
C GLU A 191 -21.13 -1.14 6.53
N PHE A 192 -20.71 -1.86 5.48
CA PHE A 192 -21.24 -3.17 5.14
C PHE A 192 -21.03 -4.21 6.26
N SER A 193 -19.95 -4.08 7.03
CA SER A 193 -19.66 -4.94 8.19
C SER A 193 -20.64 -4.74 9.35
N LYS A 194 -21.28 -3.56 9.47
CA LYS A 194 -22.29 -3.26 10.50
C LYS A 194 -23.66 -3.86 10.15
N ALA A 195 -23.98 -4.00 8.86
CA ALA A 195 -25.31 -4.38 8.40
C ALA A 195 -25.53 -5.90 8.29
N SER A 196 -24.47 -6.69 8.05
CA SER A 196 -24.65 -8.10 7.66
C SER A 196 -24.90 -9.08 8.81
N PHE A 197 -24.49 -8.77 10.04
CA PHE A 197 -24.71 -9.67 11.19
C PHE A 197 -24.71 -8.84 12.48
N GLY A 198 -25.90 -8.58 13.04
CA GLY A 198 -26.20 -7.66 14.15
C GLY A 198 -25.52 -7.92 15.51
N SER A 199 -24.30 -8.45 15.56
CA SER A 199 -23.51 -8.62 16.79
C SER A 199 -21.99 -8.72 16.57
N ARG A 200 -21.45 -8.47 15.36
CA ARG A 200 -19.99 -8.47 15.14
C ARG A 200 -19.40 -7.05 15.30
N PRO A 201 -18.19 -6.91 15.89
CA PRO A 201 -17.51 -5.63 15.96
C PRO A 201 -17.32 -5.07 14.55
N ALA A 202 -17.60 -3.77 14.36
CA ALA A 202 -17.35 -3.10 13.10
C ALA A 202 -15.89 -3.31 12.68
N VAL A 203 -15.68 -3.86 11.49
CA VAL A 203 -14.33 -4.15 10.99
C VAL A 203 -13.78 -2.86 10.39
N GLU A 204 -12.63 -2.40 10.90
CA GLU A 204 -11.89 -1.30 10.30
C GLU A 204 -10.92 -1.85 9.23
N TRP A 205 -11.25 -1.61 7.96
CA TRP A 205 -10.46 -2.06 6.82
C TRP A 205 -9.33 -1.08 6.48
N ILE A 206 -8.11 -1.60 6.34
CA ILE A 206 -6.93 -0.85 5.88
C ILE A 206 -6.32 -1.49 4.62
N PRO A 207 -5.69 -0.72 3.72
CA PRO A 207 -5.08 -1.29 2.52
C PRO A 207 -3.96 -2.28 2.85
N LYS A 208 -3.94 -3.42 2.15
CA LYS A 208 -2.85 -4.41 2.24
C LYS A 208 -1.99 -4.36 0.99
N TYR A 209 -0.67 -4.14 1.17
CA TYR A 209 0.30 -4.24 0.07
C TYR A 209 1.36 -5.32 0.33
N ALA A 210 1.74 -5.53 1.59
CA ALA A 210 2.67 -6.58 2.00
C ALA A 210 2.12 -7.97 1.63
N GLY A 211 2.93 -8.75 0.91
CA GLY A 211 2.58 -10.08 0.40
C GLY A 211 1.66 -10.09 -0.83
N VAL A 212 1.28 -8.94 -1.40
CA VAL A 212 0.44 -8.87 -2.60
C VAL A 212 1.28 -9.06 -3.86
N SER A 213 0.88 -10.02 -4.70
CA SER A 213 1.55 -10.31 -5.98
C SER A 213 1.52 -9.07 -6.90
N PRO A 214 2.54 -8.84 -7.75
CA PRO A 214 2.54 -7.72 -8.69
C PRO A 214 1.29 -7.62 -9.58
N LYS A 215 0.72 -8.77 -9.98
CA LYS A 215 -0.48 -8.84 -10.83
C LYS A 215 -1.75 -8.43 -10.09
N ASP A 216 -1.79 -8.63 -8.77
CA ASP A 216 -2.96 -8.33 -7.93
C ASP A 216 -2.93 -6.94 -7.28
N ARG A 217 -1.87 -6.15 -7.52
CA ARG A 217 -1.66 -4.83 -6.89
C ARG A 217 -2.76 -3.81 -7.17
N CYS A 218 -3.59 -4.04 -8.17
CA CYS A 218 -4.70 -3.16 -8.52
C CYS A 218 -6.08 -3.75 -8.18
N LYS A 219 -6.14 -4.86 -7.45
CA LYS A 219 -7.35 -5.32 -6.74
C LYS A 219 -7.51 -4.56 -5.43
N LEU A 220 -8.73 -4.37 -4.93
CA LEU A 220 -8.93 -3.75 -3.62
C LEU A 220 -8.77 -4.80 -2.52
N ILE A 221 -7.52 -5.07 -2.13
CA ILE A 221 -7.20 -6.00 -1.04
C ILE A 221 -7.09 -5.21 0.26
N CYS A 222 -7.98 -5.49 1.20
CA CYS A 222 -8.01 -4.82 2.49
C CYS A 222 -7.82 -5.82 3.63
N GLN A 223 -7.13 -5.39 4.67
CA GLN A 223 -6.84 -6.16 5.88
C GLN A 223 -7.60 -5.55 7.05
N ALA A 224 -8.15 -6.39 7.92
CA ALA A 224 -8.80 -5.96 9.14
C ALA A 224 -7.75 -5.49 10.17
N LYS A 225 -7.93 -4.28 10.69
CA LYS A 225 -7.06 -3.73 11.73
C LYS A 225 -7.19 -4.55 13.02
N GLY A 226 -6.07 -4.87 13.64
CA GLY A 226 -6.00 -5.64 14.89
C GLY A 226 -5.89 -7.16 14.68
N THR A 227 -6.76 -7.78 13.88
CA THR A 227 -6.74 -9.24 13.62
C THR A 227 -5.81 -9.64 12.48
N GLY A 228 -5.64 -8.76 11.50
CA GLY A 228 -4.73 -8.98 10.38
C GLY A 228 -5.22 -9.96 9.30
N TYR A 229 -6.44 -10.50 9.37
CA TYR A 229 -7.01 -11.24 8.24
C TYR A 229 -7.33 -10.29 7.08
N PHE A 230 -7.37 -10.79 5.83
CA PHE A 230 -7.56 -9.95 4.65
C PHE A 230 -8.55 -10.55 3.66
N PHE A 231 -9.18 -9.69 2.87
CA PHE A 231 -10.12 -10.04 1.81
C PHE A 231 -9.88 -9.20 0.55
N VAL A 232 -10.30 -9.72 -0.59
CA VAL A 232 -10.41 -8.97 -1.85
C VAL A 232 -11.81 -8.39 -1.92
N LEU A 233 -11.96 -7.09 -1.62
CA LEU A 233 -13.28 -6.44 -1.55
C LEU A 233 -13.81 -6.01 -2.92
N GLN A 234 -12.91 -5.70 -3.87
CA GLN A 234 -13.26 -5.38 -5.26
C GLN A 234 -12.23 -5.97 -6.23
N PRO A 235 -12.66 -6.37 -7.45
CA PRO A 235 -11.77 -6.92 -8.47
C PRO A 235 -10.81 -5.86 -9.03
N LYS A 236 -11.15 -4.57 -8.92
CA LYS A 236 -10.24 -3.46 -9.24
C LYS A 236 -10.46 -2.28 -8.30
N VAL A 237 -9.38 -1.56 -8.01
CA VAL A 237 -9.45 -0.21 -7.44
C VAL A 237 -9.85 0.80 -8.52
N VAL A 238 -10.32 1.98 -8.10
CA VAL A 238 -10.63 3.08 -9.02
C VAL A 238 -9.37 3.49 -9.78
N ASP A 239 -9.50 3.70 -11.09
CA ASP A 239 -8.37 4.07 -11.96
C ASP A 239 -7.70 5.37 -11.45
N GLY A 240 -6.37 5.42 -11.51
CA GLY A 240 -5.56 6.49 -10.94
C GLY A 240 -5.14 6.28 -9.48
N THR A 241 -5.66 5.24 -8.81
CA THR A 241 -5.16 4.84 -7.48
C THR A 241 -3.71 4.35 -7.59
N PRO A 242 -2.78 4.81 -6.73
CA PRO A 242 -1.41 4.28 -6.71
C PRO A 242 -1.37 2.77 -6.46
N CYS A 243 -0.55 2.04 -7.21
CA CYS A 243 -0.46 0.57 -7.09
C CYS A 243 0.10 0.13 -5.73
N SER A 244 1.03 0.92 -5.19
CA SER A 244 1.71 0.69 -3.91
C SER A 244 2.21 2.03 -3.38
N PRO A 245 2.36 2.21 -2.05
CA PRO A 245 2.82 3.47 -1.48
C PRO A 245 4.23 3.88 -1.91
N ASP A 246 5.04 2.91 -2.37
CA ASP A 246 6.45 3.07 -2.74
C ASP A 246 6.69 3.22 -4.25
N SER A 247 5.62 3.24 -5.04
CA SER A 247 5.69 3.38 -6.49
C SER A 247 4.87 4.59 -6.95
N THR A 248 5.36 5.24 -7.99
CA THR A 248 4.60 6.26 -8.73
C THR A 248 3.61 5.65 -9.72
N SER A 249 3.68 4.34 -9.95
CA SER A 249 2.74 3.62 -10.81
C SER A 249 1.30 3.72 -10.30
N VAL A 250 0.36 3.79 -11.25
CA VAL A 250 -1.07 3.92 -10.98
C VAL A 250 -1.84 2.76 -11.61
N CYS A 251 -2.98 2.44 -11.02
CA CYS A 251 -3.88 1.42 -11.52
C CYS A 251 -4.71 1.96 -12.68
N VAL A 252 -4.77 1.21 -13.77
CA VAL A 252 -5.57 1.49 -14.97
C VAL A 252 -6.21 0.19 -15.42
N GLN A 253 -7.54 0.10 -15.37
CA GLN A 253 -8.30 -1.13 -15.66
C GLN A 253 -7.77 -2.37 -14.92
N GLY A 254 -7.48 -2.22 -13.63
CA GLY A 254 -7.00 -3.34 -12.80
C GLY A 254 -5.55 -3.77 -13.09
N GLN A 255 -4.82 -3.06 -13.96
CA GLN A 255 -3.40 -3.29 -14.21
C GLN A 255 -2.54 -2.15 -13.65
N CYS A 256 -1.33 -2.47 -13.20
CA CYS A 256 -0.40 -1.49 -12.67
C CYS A 256 0.47 -0.89 -13.78
N VAL A 257 0.18 0.36 -14.17
CA VAL A 257 0.85 1.08 -15.26
C VAL A 257 1.89 2.05 -14.70
N LYS A 258 3.03 2.19 -15.39
CA LYS A 258 4.09 3.12 -14.99
C LYS A 258 3.62 4.57 -15.17
N ALA A 259 3.80 5.37 -14.13
CA ALA A 259 3.60 6.81 -14.18
C ALA A 259 4.77 7.52 -13.50
N GLY A 260 5.01 8.77 -13.88
CA GLY A 260 6.05 9.60 -13.27
C GLY A 260 5.64 10.11 -11.89
N CYS A 261 6.59 10.70 -11.17
CA CYS A 261 6.31 11.40 -9.90
C CYS A 261 5.40 12.63 -10.07
N ASP A 262 5.18 13.07 -11.29
CA ASP A 262 4.25 14.12 -11.73
C ASP A 262 2.83 13.58 -11.96
N ARG A 263 2.58 12.30 -11.65
CA ARG A 263 1.29 11.60 -11.81
C ARG A 263 0.83 11.46 -13.26
N ILE A 264 1.75 11.61 -14.22
CA ILE A 264 1.49 11.46 -15.65
C ILE A 264 1.85 10.03 -16.09
N ILE A 265 0.88 9.31 -16.68
CA ILE A 265 1.10 7.99 -17.28
C ILE A 265 2.21 8.08 -18.34
N ASP A 266 3.12 7.10 -18.33
CA ASP A 266 4.30 7.04 -19.21
C ASP A 266 5.34 8.17 -19.03
N SER A 267 5.16 9.06 -18.06
CA SER A 267 6.21 10.03 -17.68
C SER A 267 7.41 9.32 -17.07
N LYS A 268 8.61 9.74 -17.50
CA LYS A 268 9.90 9.22 -17.03
C LYS A 268 10.41 9.94 -15.78
N LYS A 269 9.71 10.98 -15.29
CA LYS A 269 10.14 11.75 -14.12
C LYS A 269 10.09 10.88 -12.86
N LYS A 270 11.12 10.97 -12.03
CA LYS A 270 11.23 10.24 -10.76
C LYS A 270 11.51 11.21 -9.62
N PHE A 271 11.15 10.80 -8.41
CA PHE A 271 11.59 11.51 -7.22
C PHE A 271 13.10 11.36 -7.07
N ASP A 272 13.76 12.47 -6.77
CA ASP A 272 15.16 12.45 -6.36
C ASP A 272 15.32 11.95 -4.91
N LYS A 273 16.56 11.90 -4.42
CA LYS A 273 16.86 11.47 -3.04
C LYS A 273 16.22 12.39 -1.96
N CYS A 274 15.83 13.61 -2.34
CA CYS A 274 15.19 14.61 -1.49
C CYS A 274 13.66 14.57 -1.54
N GLY A 275 13.07 13.65 -2.32
CA GLY A 275 11.62 13.60 -2.52
C GLY A 275 11.09 14.69 -3.45
N VAL A 276 11.93 15.33 -4.26
CA VAL A 276 11.51 16.33 -5.25
C VAL A 276 11.33 15.64 -6.61
N CYS A 277 10.17 15.84 -7.23
CA CYS A 277 9.88 15.26 -8.54
C CYS A 277 10.72 15.91 -9.63
N GLY A 278 11.50 15.12 -10.38
CA GLY A 278 12.43 15.65 -11.39
C GLY A 278 13.59 16.45 -10.79
N GLY A 279 13.82 16.33 -9.48
CA GLY A 279 14.90 17.03 -8.80
C GLY A 279 16.28 16.43 -9.11
N ASN A 280 17.33 17.19 -8.81
CA ASN A 280 18.73 16.79 -8.98
C ASN A 280 19.39 16.33 -7.66
N GLY A 281 18.64 16.30 -6.55
CA GLY A 281 19.12 15.89 -5.24
C GLY A 281 19.95 16.94 -4.49
N SER A 282 19.95 18.21 -4.92
CA SER A 282 20.72 19.30 -4.31
C SER A 282 20.05 19.93 -3.08
N THR A 283 18.73 19.79 -2.95
CA THR A 283 17.87 20.47 -1.96
C THR A 283 17.89 19.85 -0.56
N CYS A 284 18.56 18.72 -0.39
CA CYS A 284 18.66 18.01 0.87
C CYS A 284 20.10 17.56 1.17
N LYS A 285 20.37 17.28 2.43
CA LYS A 285 21.60 16.65 2.91
C LYS A 285 21.32 15.23 3.39
N LYS A 286 22.27 14.32 3.14
CA LYS A 286 22.21 12.94 3.63
C LYS A 286 22.66 12.90 5.08
N ILE A 287 21.89 12.24 5.93
CA ILE A 287 22.27 11.87 7.29
C ILE A 287 22.43 10.35 7.34
N SER A 288 23.50 9.89 7.97
CA SER A 288 23.78 8.46 8.15
C SER A 288 24.49 8.20 9.46
N GLY A 289 24.20 7.05 10.05
CA GLY A 289 24.87 6.59 11.25
C GLY A 289 24.85 5.07 11.36
N SER A 290 25.67 4.56 12.28
CA SER A 290 25.74 3.14 12.60
C SER A 290 25.81 2.93 14.09
N VAL A 291 25.12 1.91 14.57
CA VAL A 291 25.11 1.51 15.98
C VAL A 291 25.62 0.09 16.09
N THR A 292 26.62 -0.09 16.95
CA THR A 292 27.33 -1.36 17.20
C THR A 292 27.23 -1.83 18.65
N SER A 293 26.68 -0.99 19.54
CA SER A 293 26.49 -1.23 20.98
C SER A 293 25.12 -0.70 21.39
N ALA A 294 24.40 -1.44 22.23
CA ALA A 294 23.11 -1.01 22.77
C ALA A 294 22.91 -1.59 24.17
N ARG A 295 22.09 -0.90 24.99
CA ARG A 295 21.71 -1.37 26.33
C ARG A 295 20.62 -2.46 26.23
N PRO A 296 20.51 -3.37 27.22
CA PRO A 296 19.38 -4.29 27.29
C PRO A 296 18.03 -3.56 27.26
N GLY A 297 17.02 -4.19 26.65
CA GLY A 297 15.72 -3.56 26.47
C GLY A 297 15.68 -2.61 25.27
N TYR A 298 14.78 -1.63 25.31
CA TYR A 298 14.62 -0.64 24.25
C TYR A 298 15.69 0.45 24.33
N HIS A 299 16.46 0.61 23.26
CA HIS A 299 17.51 1.61 23.14
C HIS A 299 17.26 2.52 21.92
N ASP A 300 17.28 3.84 22.14
CA ASP A 300 17.09 4.85 21.11
C ASP A 300 18.30 4.94 20.19
N ILE A 301 18.07 4.80 18.89
CA ILE A 301 19.10 4.86 17.85
C ILE A 301 19.17 6.26 17.26
N VAL A 302 18.04 6.76 16.78
CA VAL A 302 17.93 8.05 16.10
C VAL A 302 16.49 8.52 16.05
N THR A 303 16.27 9.80 16.32
CA THR A 303 15.00 10.48 16.04
C THR A 303 15.07 11.11 14.66
N ILE A 304 14.24 10.63 13.74
CA ILE A 304 14.19 11.12 12.37
C ILE A 304 13.14 12.23 12.29
N PRO A 305 13.51 13.44 11.84
CA PRO A 305 12.61 14.60 11.89
C PRO A 305 11.50 14.52 10.83
N THR A 306 10.43 15.28 11.06
CA THR A 306 9.38 15.55 10.06
C THR A 306 9.98 16.03 8.75
N GLY A 307 9.40 15.58 7.63
CA GLY A 307 9.83 15.93 6.28
C GLY A 307 11.06 15.16 5.78
N ALA A 308 11.66 14.30 6.61
CA ALA A 308 12.76 13.47 6.16
C ALA A 308 12.32 12.46 5.08
N THR A 309 13.15 12.27 4.07
CA THR A 309 12.86 11.40 2.92
C THR A 309 13.81 10.22 2.82
N ASN A 310 13.36 9.18 2.10
CA ASN A 310 14.17 8.02 1.75
C ASN A 310 14.82 7.36 2.98
N VAL A 311 14.05 7.29 4.07
CA VAL A 311 14.47 6.71 5.34
C VAL A 311 14.72 5.23 5.12
N LYS A 312 15.90 4.75 5.54
CA LYS A 312 16.29 3.34 5.47
C LYS A 312 17.02 2.99 6.75
N VAL A 313 16.47 2.05 7.51
CA VAL A 313 17.10 1.45 8.68
C VAL A 313 17.29 -0.03 8.39
N LYS A 314 18.49 -0.55 8.60
CA LYS A 314 18.84 -1.94 8.36
C LYS A 314 19.53 -2.51 9.58
N GLN A 315 19.04 -3.63 10.06
CA GLN A 315 19.65 -4.45 11.08
C GLN A 315 20.10 -5.78 10.47
N ARG A 316 21.39 -6.09 10.60
CA ARG A 316 21.96 -7.32 10.05
C ARG A 316 22.25 -8.30 11.16
N THR A 317 21.64 -9.48 11.10
CA THR A 317 22.02 -10.64 11.91
C THR A 317 23.37 -11.18 11.44
N GLN A 318 24.20 -11.61 12.40
CA GLN A 318 25.54 -12.11 12.11
C GLN A 318 25.43 -13.50 11.45
N ARG A 319 26.16 -13.73 10.35
CA ARG A 319 26.12 -15.01 9.61
C ARG A 319 26.41 -16.17 10.59
N GLY A 320 25.49 -17.14 10.66
CA GLY A 320 25.63 -18.36 11.46
C GLY A 320 24.96 -18.34 12.84
N SER A 321 24.45 -17.20 13.32
CA SER A 321 23.72 -17.13 14.59
C SER A 321 22.22 -16.96 14.34
N ARG A 322 21.39 -17.90 14.81
CA ARG A 322 19.94 -17.70 14.92
C ARG A 322 19.71 -16.66 16.03
N ASN A 323 19.43 -15.43 15.61
CA ASN A 323 19.02 -14.28 16.42
C ASN A 323 20.05 -13.79 17.46
N ASN A 324 20.77 -12.71 17.15
CA ASN A 324 21.54 -11.90 18.11
C ASN A 324 20.63 -11.14 19.13
N GLY A 325 19.37 -11.57 19.31
CA GLY A 325 18.40 -10.96 20.21
C GLY A 325 18.12 -9.47 19.97
N SER A 326 18.43 -8.94 18.78
CA SER A 326 18.23 -7.53 18.44
C SER A 326 17.11 -7.40 17.42
N PHE A 327 16.14 -6.52 17.70
CA PHE A 327 14.95 -6.31 16.85
C PHE A 327 14.66 -4.82 16.72
N LEU A 328 14.28 -4.34 15.53
CA LEU A 328 13.93 -2.94 15.32
C LEU A 328 12.57 -2.62 15.92
N ALA A 329 12.44 -1.46 16.54
CA ALA A 329 11.18 -0.91 17.02
C ALA A 329 11.05 0.56 16.60
N ILE A 330 9.82 1.07 16.52
CA ILE A 330 9.56 2.45 16.14
C ILE A 330 8.56 3.05 17.11
N LYS A 331 8.95 4.18 17.68
CA LYS A 331 8.18 4.97 18.63
C LYS A 331 7.79 6.31 18.00
N ALA A 332 6.51 6.66 18.06
CA ALA A 332 5.98 7.93 17.58
C ALA A 332 6.32 9.08 18.55
N ALA A 333 6.07 10.31 18.12
CA ALA A 333 6.36 11.52 18.90
C ALA A 333 5.58 11.61 20.23
N ASP A 334 4.35 11.06 20.25
CA ASP A 334 3.49 10.95 21.45
C ASP A 334 3.92 9.83 22.41
N GLY A 335 4.95 9.08 22.04
CA GLY A 335 5.51 8.00 22.84
C GLY A 335 4.87 6.63 22.62
N THR A 336 3.85 6.52 21.75
CA THR A 336 3.26 5.24 21.38
C THR A 336 4.18 4.43 20.46
N TYR A 337 4.11 3.10 20.54
CA TYR A 337 4.84 2.21 19.64
C TYR A 337 4.00 1.92 18.40
N ILE A 338 4.56 2.22 17.22
CA ILE A 338 3.95 1.90 15.93
C ILE A 338 4.55 0.64 15.31
N LEU A 339 5.68 0.16 15.85
CA LEU A 339 6.29 -1.12 15.49
C LEU A 339 6.99 -1.73 16.71
N ASN A 340 6.75 -3.03 16.94
CA ASN A 340 7.44 -3.87 17.93
C ASN A 340 7.54 -3.26 19.34
N GLY A 341 6.42 -2.76 19.85
CA GLY A 341 6.28 -2.28 21.24
C GLY A 341 5.88 -3.38 22.22
N ASN A 342 5.89 -3.08 23.53
CA ASN A 342 5.49 -4.01 24.59
C ASN A 342 6.13 -5.41 24.50
N PHE A 343 7.39 -5.49 24.03
CA PHE A 343 8.11 -6.76 23.82
C PHE A 343 7.42 -7.74 22.85
N THR A 344 6.51 -7.24 22.02
CA THR A 344 5.89 -8.00 20.93
C THR A 344 6.66 -7.80 19.63
N LEU A 345 6.76 -8.86 18.82
CA LEU A 345 7.50 -8.84 17.56
C LEU A 345 6.61 -9.20 16.38
N SER A 346 6.60 -8.35 15.37
CA SER A 346 6.03 -8.66 14.06
C SER A 346 7.02 -9.49 13.26
N THR A 347 6.71 -10.76 13.03
CA THR A 347 7.61 -11.69 12.34
C THR A 347 7.58 -11.52 10.82
N LEU A 348 6.41 -11.19 10.27
CA LEU A 348 6.17 -11.09 8.83
C LEU A 348 6.36 -9.66 8.31
N GLU A 349 6.52 -9.55 6.99
CA GLU A 349 6.51 -8.27 6.29
C GLU A 349 5.16 -7.57 6.48
N GLN A 350 5.19 -6.28 6.82
CA GLN A 350 3.98 -5.49 7.04
C GLN A 350 4.14 -4.03 6.62
N ASP A 351 3.01 -3.43 6.26
CA ASP A 351 2.86 -2.01 6.03
C ASP A 351 2.45 -1.32 7.32
N ILE A 352 3.15 -0.26 7.68
CA ILE A 352 2.85 0.55 8.86
C ILE A 352 2.34 1.89 8.35
N THR A 353 1.09 2.20 8.68
CA THR A 353 0.47 3.49 8.37
C THR A 353 0.17 4.23 9.67
N HIS A 354 0.75 5.41 9.85
CA HIS A 354 0.57 6.22 11.05
C HIS A 354 0.55 7.71 10.69
N LYS A 355 -0.57 8.40 10.98
CA LYS A 355 -0.82 9.83 10.69
C LYS A 355 -0.34 10.28 9.30
N GLY A 356 -0.66 9.50 8.27
CA GLY A 356 -0.29 9.77 6.87
C GLY A 356 1.14 9.36 6.47
N THR A 357 1.98 8.93 7.42
CA THR A 357 3.28 8.31 7.14
C THR A 357 3.08 6.84 6.79
N ALA A 358 3.66 6.42 5.66
CA ALA A 358 3.68 5.02 5.24
C ALA A 358 5.11 4.45 5.25
N LEU A 359 5.29 3.38 6.01
CA LEU A 359 6.55 2.64 6.14
C LEU A 359 6.31 1.18 5.77
N ARG A 360 7.37 0.50 5.32
CA ARG A 360 7.37 -0.97 5.21
C ARG A 360 8.48 -1.56 6.02
N TYR A 361 8.09 -2.58 6.77
CA TYR A 361 8.95 -3.35 7.63
C TYR A 361 9.02 -4.79 7.13
N SER A 362 10.23 -5.34 7.02
CA SER A 362 10.46 -6.67 6.44
C SER A 362 10.07 -7.84 7.36
N GLY A 363 9.74 -7.58 8.62
CA GLY A 363 9.56 -8.64 9.62
C GLY A 363 10.85 -8.99 10.36
N SER A 364 10.71 -9.43 11.62
CA SER A 364 11.82 -9.79 12.50
C SER A 364 12.46 -11.13 12.14
N SER A 365 11.76 -12.01 11.42
CA SER A 365 12.32 -13.28 10.94
C SER A 365 13.09 -13.14 9.62
N ALA A 366 13.12 -11.95 9.03
CA ALA A 366 13.89 -11.70 7.82
C ALA A 366 15.40 -11.75 8.10
N ALA A 367 16.17 -12.36 7.19
CA ALA A 367 17.63 -12.40 7.28
C ALA A 367 18.29 -11.00 7.32
N LEU A 368 17.60 -9.99 6.79
CA LEU A 368 17.96 -8.58 6.92
C LEU A 368 16.71 -7.81 7.33
N GLU A 369 16.58 -7.58 8.63
CA GLU A 369 15.51 -6.77 9.19
C GLU A 369 15.68 -5.31 8.75
N ARG A 370 14.62 -4.73 8.18
CA ARG A 370 14.69 -3.43 7.52
C ARG A 370 13.38 -2.69 7.56
N THR A 371 13.48 -1.39 7.82
CA THR A 371 12.40 -0.42 7.69
C THR A 371 12.72 0.60 6.60
N ARG A 372 11.74 0.95 5.77
CA ARG A 372 11.86 2.03 4.79
C ARG A 372 10.64 2.95 4.78
N SER A 373 10.86 4.24 4.56
CA SER A 373 9.78 5.18 4.23
C SER A 373 9.59 5.34 2.74
N PHE A 374 8.36 5.66 2.36
CA PHE A 374 7.95 5.84 0.97
C PHE A 374 7.67 7.29 0.62
N SER A 375 7.14 8.03 1.59
CA SER A 375 6.89 9.46 1.53
C SER A 375 7.74 10.20 2.56
N PRO A 376 7.83 11.54 2.47
CA PRO A 376 8.31 12.37 3.57
C PRO A 376 7.55 12.05 4.86
N LEU A 377 8.26 11.95 5.99
CA LEU A 377 7.61 11.71 7.28
C LEU A 377 6.69 12.88 7.63
N MET A 378 5.47 12.59 8.08
CA MET A 378 4.51 13.63 8.51
C MET A 378 4.73 14.07 9.96
N GLU A 379 5.38 13.24 10.76
CA GLU A 379 5.77 13.53 12.14
C GLU A 379 7.15 12.91 12.44
N PRO A 380 7.84 13.33 13.51
CA PRO A 380 9.13 12.75 13.85
C PRO A 380 8.96 11.34 14.42
N LEU A 381 9.85 10.43 14.03
CA LEU A 381 9.83 9.03 14.47
C LEU A 381 11.15 8.65 15.13
N THR A 382 11.08 8.06 16.32
CA THR A 382 12.24 7.53 17.02
C THR A 382 12.42 6.06 16.66
N ILE A 383 13.55 5.76 16.03
CA ILE A 383 13.97 4.39 15.74
C ILE A 383 14.67 3.84 16.98
N GLN A 384 14.23 2.67 17.44
CA GLN A 384 14.80 1.96 18.57
C GLN A 384 15.27 0.56 18.16
N VAL A 385 16.15 -0.02 18.97
CA VAL A 385 16.44 -1.45 18.96
C VAL A 385 16.02 -2.04 20.30
N LEU A 386 15.27 -3.15 20.25
CA LEU A 386 15.01 -4.03 21.37
C LEU A 386 16.13 -5.07 21.45
N MET A 387 16.89 -5.05 22.54
CA MET A 387 17.94 -6.01 22.84
C MET A 387 17.48 -7.02 23.89
N VAL A 388 17.50 -8.31 23.54
CA VAL A 388 17.09 -9.46 24.36
C VAL A 388 18.28 -10.42 24.50
N GLY A 389 18.61 -10.80 25.72
CA GLY A 389 19.73 -11.71 26.00
C GLY A 389 21.08 -11.02 26.15
N SER A 390 22.16 -11.80 26.10
CA SER A 390 23.53 -11.39 26.46
C SER A 390 24.36 -10.80 25.31
N ALA A 391 23.90 -10.91 24.06
CA ALA A 391 24.63 -10.46 22.87
C ALA A 391 24.31 -9.00 22.50
N LEU A 392 24.91 -8.04 23.21
CA LEU A 392 24.63 -6.60 23.07
C LEU A 392 25.32 -5.89 21.88
N ARG A 393 25.57 -6.61 20.77
CA ARG A 393 26.30 -6.07 19.60
C ARG A 393 25.41 -6.03 18.36
N PRO A 394 24.40 -5.15 18.30
CA PRO A 394 23.57 -5.01 17.12
C PRO A 394 24.40 -4.44 15.97
N LYS A 395 24.05 -4.75 14.72
CA LYS A 395 24.69 -4.15 13.53
C LYS A 395 23.66 -3.37 12.76
N ILE A 396 23.41 -2.14 13.22
CA ILE A 396 22.37 -1.29 12.67
C ILE A 396 22.99 -0.15 11.87
N LYS A 397 22.48 0.07 10.66
CA LYS A 397 22.83 1.21 9.82
C LYS A 397 21.56 1.96 9.44
N HIS A 398 21.56 3.26 9.64
CA HIS A 398 20.44 4.11 9.25
C HIS A 398 20.90 5.20 8.29
N THR A 399 20.05 5.55 7.33
CA THR A 399 20.28 6.63 6.37
C THR A 399 18.96 7.31 6.04
N TYR A 400 18.96 8.63 5.97
CA TYR A 400 17.80 9.43 5.54
C TYR A 400 18.28 10.78 4.99
N PHE A 401 17.38 11.56 4.40
CA PHE A 401 17.68 12.88 3.86
C PHE A 401 16.82 13.95 4.52
N VAL A 402 17.42 15.11 4.79
CA VAL A 402 16.76 16.27 5.41
C VAL A 402 16.95 17.49 4.53
N LYS A 403 15.91 18.30 4.33
CA LYS A 403 15.96 19.52 3.53
C LYS A 403 17.07 20.45 4.03
N LYS A 404 17.86 21.03 3.12
CA LYS A 404 18.81 22.09 3.46
C LYS A 404 18.01 23.34 3.82
N LYS A 405 18.36 24.02 4.93
CA LYS A 405 17.87 25.39 5.16
C LYS A 405 18.49 26.25 4.05
N LYS A 406 17.70 27.12 3.40
CA LYS A 406 18.26 28.17 2.54
C LYS A 406 19.07 29.07 3.48
N GLU A 407 20.39 29.10 3.31
CA GLU A 407 21.17 30.21 3.85
C GLU A 407 20.70 31.47 3.13
N SER A 408 20.17 32.42 3.89
CA SER A 408 19.90 33.76 3.43
C SER A 408 21.25 34.37 3.05
N PHE A 409 21.54 34.41 1.74
CA PHE A 409 22.60 35.22 1.15
C PHE A 409 22.25 36.70 1.35
N ASN A 410 22.53 37.21 2.56
CA ASN A 410 22.76 38.61 2.95
C ASN A 410 23.11 38.65 4.45
N ALA A 411 24.04 37.80 4.86
CA ALA A 411 24.80 38.00 6.07
C ALA A 411 26.26 37.83 5.68
N ILE A 412 27.00 38.94 5.69
CA ILE A 412 28.46 38.91 5.80
C ILE A 412 28.76 37.95 6.96
N PRO A 413 29.57 36.88 6.77
CA PRO A 413 29.74 35.87 7.78
C PRO A 413 30.59 36.44 8.92
N THR A 414 29.93 36.99 9.93
CA THR A 414 30.54 37.19 11.24
C THR A 414 30.53 35.82 11.94
N PHE A 415 31.68 35.16 11.88
CA PHE A 415 31.89 33.85 12.49
C PHE A 415 31.92 34.01 14.02
N SER A 416 30.75 33.93 14.65
CA SER A 416 30.62 33.75 16.10
C SER A 416 29.89 32.43 16.38
N GLU A 417 30.46 31.63 17.28
CA GLU A 417 30.01 30.27 17.62
C GLU A 417 29.59 30.20 19.10
N TRP A 418 28.57 29.39 19.37
CA TRP A 418 28.18 29.07 20.74
C TRP A 418 29.17 28.05 21.33
N VAL A 419 30.03 28.52 22.23
CA VAL A 419 30.91 27.67 23.02
C VAL A 419 30.15 27.20 24.25
N ILE A 420 30.16 25.89 24.47
CA ILE A 420 29.50 25.22 25.58
C ILE A 420 30.55 24.61 26.51
N GLU A 421 30.34 24.74 27.80
CA GLU A 421 31.12 24.00 28.79
C GLU A 421 30.50 22.63 29.08
N GLU A 422 31.24 21.81 29.84
CA GLU A 422 30.73 20.58 30.40
C GLU A 422 29.57 20.85 31.36
N TRP A 423 28.70 19.85 31.54
CA TRP A 423 27.58 19.97 32.48
C TRP A 423 28.10 19.92 33.91
N GLY A 424 27.71 20.90 34.72
CA GLY A 424 27.96 20.89 36.16
C GLY A 424 27.23 19.75 36.89
N GLU A 425 27.43 19.67 38.19
CA GLU A 425 26.79 18.65 39.03
C GLU A 425 25.26 18.76 39.02
N CYS A 426 24.60 17.62 39.27
CA CYS A 426 23.15 17.58 39.31
C CYS A 426 22.65 18.34 40.55
N SER A 427 21.65 19.22 40.38
CA SER A 427 21.13 20.03 41.50
C SER A 427 20.51 19.21 42.65
N LYS A 428 20.27 17.92 42.44
CA LYS A 428 19.73 16.99 43.45
C LYS A 428 20.43 15.64 43.31
N SER A 429 20.69 15.00 44.44
CA SER A 429 21.25 13.65 44.51
C SER A 429 20.19 12.55 44.28
N CYS A 430 18.90 12.87 44.42
CA CYS A 430 17.77 11.97 44.15
C CYS A 430 16.55 12.74 43.61
N GLY A 431 15.63 12.03 42.96
CA GLY A 431 14.49 12.62 42.26
C GLY A 431 14.92 13.45 41.05
N LEU A 432 13.97 14.18 40.45
CA LEU A 432 14.24 15.02 39.28
C LEU A 432 15.11 16.23 39.65
N GLY A 433 16.38 16.18 39.28
CA GLY A 433 17.33 17.29 39.37
C GLY A 433 17.52 18.01 38.02
N VAL A 434 18.23 19.12 38.06
CA VAL A 434 18.61 19.91 36.87
C VAL A 434 20.12 20.13 36.87
N GLN A 435 20.79 19.81 35.77
CA GLN A 435 22.18 20.21 35.50
C GLN A 435 22.20 21.51 34.74
N ARG A 436 23.19 22.36 35.04
CA ARG A 436 23.45 23.63 34.34
C ARG A 436 24.81 23.57 33.65
N ARG A 437 24.97 24.30 32.55
CA ARG A 437 26.26 24.53 31.90
C ARG A 437 26.34 25.97 31.41
N LEU A 438 27.57 26.47 31.25
CA LEU A 438 27.81 27.76 30.62
C LEU A 438 27.61 27.64 29.09
N VAL A 439 26.97 28.64 28.50
CA VAL A 439 26.72 28.76 27.07
C VAL A 439 27.02 30.19 26.66
N GLU A 440 28.21 30.41 26.12
CA GLU A 440 28.73 31.72 25.73
C GLU A 440 28.88 31.83 24.22
N CYS A 441 28.56 33.00 23.68
CA CYS A 441 28.82 33.30 22.29
C CYS A 441 30.24 33.87 22.19
N ARG A 442 31.10 33.26 21.37
CA ARG A 442 32.47 33.71 21.16
C ARG A 442 32.77 33.92 19.68
N ASP A 443 33.60 34.91 19.37
CA ASP A 443 34.09 35.15 18.00
C ASP A 443 35.26 34.21 17.64
N ILE A 444 35.82 34.38 16.43
CA ILE A 444 36.98 33.60 15.96
C ILE A 444 38.24 33.76 16.82
N ASN A 445 38.33 34.84 17.61
CA ASN A 445 39.44 35.15 18.49
C ASN A 445 39.17 34.69 19.93
N GLY A 446 38.04 34.02 20.18
CA GLY A 446 37.64 33.52 21.49
C GLY A 446 37.10 34.59 22.44
N GLN A 447 36.83 35.80 21.97
CA GLN A 447 36.29 36.91 22.77
C GLN A 447 34.76 36.87 22.84
N PRO A 448 34.14 37.43 23.91
CA PRO A 448 32.69 37.48 24.04
C PRO A 448 32.05 38.23 22.87
N ALA A 449 31.16 37.55 22.15
CA ALA A 449 30.41 38.10 21.03
C ALA A 449 28.91 38.10 21.32
N SER A 450 28.15 38.89 20.57
CA SER A 450 26.68 38.95 20.67
C SER A 450 25.95 38.49 19.40
N GLU A 451 26.70 38.14 18.36
CA GLU A 451 26.20 37.89 17.01
C GLU A 451 25.81 36.42 16.75
N CYS A 452 25.94 35.53 17.74
CA CYS A 452 25.53 34.14 17.58
C CYS A 452 24.02 34.03 17.37
N ALA A 453 23.61 33.22 16.40
CA ALA A 453 22.20 32.99 16.11
C ALA A 453 21.47 32.42 17.33
N LYS A 454 20.52 33.20 17.87
CA LYS A 454 19.72 32.83 19.06
C LYS A 454 18.89 31.56 18.84
N GLU A 455 18.47 31.31 17.59
CA GLU A 455 17.69 30.14 17.17
C GLU A 455 18.41 28.80 17.34
N VAL A 456 19.75 28.82 17.43
CA VAL A 456 20.58 27.63 17.64
C VAL A 456 21.28 27.65 19.00
N LYS A 457 20.89 28.57 19.91
CA LYS A 457 21.47 28.66 21.25
C LYS A 457 21.31 27.33 21.99
N PRO A 458 22.42 26.65 22.34
CA PRO A 458 22.34 25.40 23.08
C PRO A 458 21.65 25.59 24.43
N ALA A 459 20.89 24.58 24.87
CA ALA A 459 20.25 24.63 26.19
C ALA A 459 21.31 24.78 27.30
N SER A 460 21.09 25.73 28.20
CA SER A 460 21.93 25.94 29.39
C SER A 460 21.51 25.07 30.58
N THR A 461 20.39 24.35 30.47
CA THR A 461 19.85 23.45 31.50
C THR A 461 19.37 22.13 30.90
N ARG A 462 19.50 21.04 31.65
CA ARG A 462 18.90 19.73 31.31
C ARG A 462 18.44 18.99 32.56
N PRO A 463 17.42 18.12 32.49
CA PRO A 463 17.09 17.23 33.59
C PRO A 463 18.22 16.21 33.83
N CYS A 464 18.49 15.89 35.09
CA CYS A 464 19.48 14.91 35.53
C CYS A 464 18.92 14.09 36.69
N VAL A 465 19.38 12.83 36.81
CA VAL A 465 19.03 11.84 37.84
C VAL A 465 17.52 11.60 37.99
N ASN A 466 17.09 10.33 37.91
CA ASN A 466 15.72 9.93 38.23
C ASN A 466 15.75 8.68 39.12
N LEU A 467 16.54 8.77 40.19
CA LEU A 467 16.60 7.78 41.24
C LEU A 467 15.53 8.10 42.29
N PRO A 468 14.73 7.12 42.76
CA PRO A 468 13.77 7.36 43.84
C PRO A 468 14.46 7.92 45.07
N CYS A 469 13.92 9.00 45.66
CA CYS A 469 14.46 9.53 46.89
C CYS A 469 14.23 8.56 48.06
N PRO A 470 15.12 8.57 49.07
CA PRO A 470 14.92 7.81 50.29
C PRO A 470 13.56 8.10 50.92
N ARG A 471 12.91 7.07 51.44
CA ARG A 471 11.57 7.16 52.02
C ARG A 471 11.56 6.71 53.46
N TRP A 472 10.70 7.34 54.25
CA TRP A 472 10.39 6.89 55.59
C TRP A 472 9.61 5.58 55.54
N GLN A 473 10.12 4.55 56.19
CA GLN A 473 9.39 3.32 56.47
C GLN A 473 9.13 3.19 57.97
N LEU A 474 7.92 2.76 58.29
CA LEU A 474 7.48 2.49 59.64
C LEU A 474 7.78 1.01 59.94
N GLY A 475 8.51 0.75 61.01
CA GLY A 475 8.75 -0.59 61.54
C GLY A 475 7.59 -1.11 62.37
N ASP A 476 7.81 -2.24 63.02
CA ASP A 476 6.83 -2.87 63.89
C ASP A 476 6.57 -2.07 65.17
N TRP A 477 5.39 -2.27 65.75
CA TRP A 477 5.01 -1.67 67.02
C TRP A 477 5.76 -2.29 68.19
N SER A 478 6.21 -1.46 69.11
CA SER A 478 6.67 -1.90 70.43
C SER A 478 5.53 -2.55 71.21
N PRO A 479 5.86 -3.38 72.22
CA PRO A 479 4.92 -3.71 73.28
C PRO A 479 4.31 -2.45 73.89
N CYS A 480 3.10 -2.59 74.45
CA CYS A 480 2.42 -1.49 75.13
C CYS A 480 3.29 -1.02 76.32
N SER A 481 3.39 0.30 76.53
CA SER A 481 4.21 0.89 77.59
C SER A 481 3.80 0.46 79.01
N LYS A 482 2.61 -0.14 79.17
CA LYS A 482 2.09 -0.67 80.42
C LYS A 482 1.54 -2.07 80.20
N THR A 483 1.69 -2.92 81.22
CA THR A 483 1.14 -4.28 81.26
C THR A 483 -0.33 -4.32 81.67
N CYS A 484 -0.87 -3.27 82.29
CA CYS A 484 -2.29 -3.10 82.61
C CYS A 484 -2.76 -1.64 82.39
N GLY A 485 -4.05 -1.43 82.12
CA GLY A 485 -4.69 -0.13 81.91
C GLY A 485 -4.35 0.56 80.57
N LYS A 486 -4.43 1.91 80.55
CA LYS A 486 -4.14 2.71 79.35
C LYS A 486 -2.65 3.03 79.22
N GLY A 487 -2.07 2.66 78.09
CA GLY A 487 -0.67 2.92 77.71
C GLY A 487 -0.55 3.41 76.27
N TYR A 488 0.69 3.49 75.77
CA TYR A 488 0.98 3.80 74.38
C TYR A 488 1.99 2.79 73.82
N LYS A 489 1.92 2.56 72.51
CA LYS A 489 2.91 1.81 71.73
C LYS A 489 3.60 2.78 70.77
N LYS A 490 4.89 2.54 70.50
CA LYS A 490 5.70 3.33 69.58
C LYS A 490 6.23 2.42 68.49
N ARG A 491 6.38 2.90 67.27
CA ARG A 491 7.07 2.15 66.19
C ARG A 491 8.30 2.90 65.73
N THR A 492 9.33 2.15 65.35
CA THR A 492 10.58 2.74 64.86
C THR A 492 10.36 3.34 63.47
N LEU A 493 11.05 4.45 63.22
CA LEU A 493 11.05 5.10 61.92
C LEU A 493 12.43 4.89 61.31
N GLN A 494 12.49 4.34 60.10
CA GLN A 494 13.74 4.12 59.39
C GLN A 494 13.69 4.88 58.07
N CYS A 495 14.79 5.55 57.72
CA CYS A 495 14.97 6.10 56.39
C CYS A 495 15.57 5.01 55.51
N LEU A 496 14.90 4.63 54.43
CA LEU A 496 15.38 3.60 53.52
C LEU A 496 15.71 4.19 52.17
N SER A 497 16.88 3.80 51.64
CA SER A 497 17.26 4.03 50.25
C SER A 497 16.41 3.19 49.30
N HIS A 498 16.45 3.53 48.01
CA HIS A 498 15.73 2.83 46.93
C HIS A 498 16.08 1.33 46.80
N ASP A 499 17.27 0.92 47.24
CA ASP A 499 17.81 -0.44 47.26
C ASP A 499 17.55 -1.18 48.59
N GLY A 500 16.80 -0.57 49.52
CA GLY A 500 16.43 -1.19 50.80
C GLY A 500 17.45 -1.02 51.92
N GLY A 501 18.56 -0.32 51.67
CA GLY A 501 19.55 0.02 52.70
C GLY A 501 19.02 1.04 53.71
N VAL A 502 19.33 0.83 55.00
CA VAL A 502 18.98 1.76 56.09
C VAL A 502 19.95 2.94 56.09
N LEU A 503 19.43 4.16 55.91
CA LEU A 503 20.16 5.41 55.92
C LEU A 503 19.96 6.18 57.23
N SER A 504 20.77 7.22 57.46
CA SER A 504 20.59 8.13 58.59
C SER A 504 19.25 8.87 58.52
N HIS A 505 18.75 9.33 59.66
CA HIS A 505 17.48 10.07 59.71
C HIS A 505 17.52 11.39 58.92
N GLU A 506 18.69 12.03 58.75
CA GLU A 506 18.82 13.27 57.96
C GLU A 506 18.70 13.03 56.45
N SER A 507 18.83 11.78 56.01
CA SER A 507 18.80 11.42 54.58
C SER A 507 17.38 11.38 53.99
N CYS A 508 16.34 11.40 54.85
CA CYS A 508 14.94 11.45 54.44
C CYS A 508 14.33 12.83 54.73
N ASP A 509 13.47 13.29 53.83
CA ASP A 509 12.80 14.58 53.94
C ASP A 509 12.01 14.72 55.25
N PRO A 510 12.38 15.65 56.16
CA PRO A 510 11.69 15.86 57.44
C PRO A 510 10.23 16.28 57.28
N LEU A 511 9.86 16.95 56.19
CA LEU A 511 8.49 17.38 55.93
C LEU A 511 7.56 16.20 55.63
N LYS A 512 8.11 15.10 55.12
CA LYS A 512 7.39 13.86 54.82
C LYS A 512 7.45 12.84 55.95
N LYS A 513 7.98 13.24 57.13
CA LYS A 513 8.06 12.38 58.31
C LYS A 513 6.64 11.97 58.76
N PRO A 514 6.31 10.68 58.81
CA PRO A 514 5.01 10.21 59.27
C PRO A 514 4.70 10.70 60.69
N LYS A 515 3.53 11.32 60.87
CA LYS A 515 3.10 11.88 62.18
C LYS A 515 2.53 10.82 63.13
N HIS A 516 2.08 9.68 62.60
CA HIS A 516 1.44 8.59 63.36
C HIS A 516 2.43 7.47 63.73
N TYR A 517 3.44 7.73 64.56
CA TYR A 517 4.39 6.70 65.03
C TYR A 517 4.22 6.36 66.53
N ILE A 518 3.23 6.98 67.17
CA ILE A 518 2.77 6.71 68.53
C ILE A 518 1.27 6.46 68.44
N ASP A 519 0.80 5.41 69.08
CA ASP A 519 -0.62 5.03 69.12
C ASP A 519 -0.97 4.55 70.53
N PHE A 520 -2.25 4.67 70.92
CA PHE A 520 -2.70 4.29 72.26
C PHE A 520 -3.05 2.80 72.29
N CYS A 521 -2.77 2.15 73.41
CA CYS A 521 -3.11 0.76 73.66
C CYS A 521 -3.78 0.62 75.02
N THR A 522 -4.76 -0.28 75.11
CA THR A 522 -5.46 -0.60 76.35
C THR A 522 -5.21 -2.07 76.65
N THR A 523 -4.61 -2.35 77.79
CA THR A 523 -4.41 -3.70 78.33
C THR A 523 -5.45 -3.98 79.41
N ALA A 524 -5.46 -5.19 79.99
CA ALA A 524 -6.41 -5.57 81.03
C ALA A 524 -6.41 -4.56 82.20
N GLU A 525 -7.53 -4.41 82.90
CA GLU A 525 -7.62 -3.51 84.05
C GLU A 525 -6.57 -3.90 85.11
N CYS A 526 -5.93 -2.88 85.71
CA CYS A 526 -4.98 -3.11 86.78
C CYS A 526 -5.75 -3.55 88.02
N SER A 527 -5.51 -4.78 88.46
CA SER A 527 -6.06 -5.38 89.68
C SER A 527 -5.42 -4.86 90.94
#